data_AF-A0A935SLX5-F1
#
_entry.id   AF-A0A935SLX5-F1
#
_cell.length_a   1.000
_cell.length_b   1.000
_cell.length_c   1.000
_cell.angle_alpha   90.00
_cell.angle_beta   90.00
_cell.angle_gamma   90.00
#
_symmetry.space_group_name_H-M   'P 1'
#
loop_
_entity.id
_entity.type
_entity.pdbx_description
1 polymer ?
#
loop_
_entity_poly.entity_id
_entity_poly.type
_entity_poly.pdbx_seq_one_letter_code
_entity_poly.pdbx_strand_id
1 'polypeptide(L)'
;MIPQTIYCISGLGADERVFTKINIEGYQLKVIPWLTPLRNETLPQYATRMRSNIEEENPVMMGLSFGGMVSIEIAKQIPVKK
;
A
#
# COMPACT_ATOMS: atom_id res chain seq x y z
N MET A 1 10.73 18.94 -10.69
CA MET A 1 10.76 17.46 -10.80
C MET A 1 9.46 16.97 -10.19
N ILE A 2 8.71 16.09 -10.85
CA ILE A 2 7.47 15.53 -10.27
C ILE A 2 7.93 14.47 -9.26
N PRO A 3 7.54 14.57 -7.97
CA PRO A 3 7.96 13.61 -6.95
C PRO A 3 7.38 12.23 -7.26
N GLN A 4 8.15 11.17 -7.03
CA GLN A 4 7.69 9.80 -7.21
C GLN A 4 6.76 9.39 -6.06
N THR A 5 5.69 8.65 -6.33
CA THR A 5 4.76 8.20 -5.28
C THR A 5 5.26 6.94 -4.58
N ILE A 6 5.16 6.93 -3.25
CA ILE A 6 5.23 5.71 -2.43
C ILE A 6 3.83 5.43 -1.91
N TYR A 7 3.30 4.26 -2.26
CA TYR A 7 2.01 3.77 -1.80
C TYR A 7 2.17 3.12 -0.42
N CYS A 8 1.54 3.72 0.58
CA CYS A 8 1.69 3.36 1.98
C CYS A 8 0.48 2.57 2.48
N ILE A 9 0.70 1.40 3.09
CA ILE A 9 -0.35 0.60 3.75
C ILE A 9 0.02 0.51 5.24
N SER A 10 -0.85 1.06 6.11
CA SER A 10 -0.64 1.08 7.56
C SER A 10 -0.70 -0.32 8.17
N GLY A 11 -0.38 -0.45 9.46
CA GLY A 11 -0.69 -1.67 10.20
C GLY A 11 -2.19 -1.82 10.46
N LEU A 12 -2.64 -3.04 10.77
CA LEU A 12 -4.03 -3.26 11.19
C LEU A 12 -4.33 -2.47 12.48
N GLY A 13 -5.46 -1.75 12.50
CA GLY A 13 -5.82 -0.88 13.63
C GLY A 13 -5.13 0.49 13.63
N ALA A 14 -4.31 0.79 12.62
CA ALA A 14 -3.72 2.09 12.37
C ALA A 14 -4.24 2.70 11.07
N ASP A 15 -4.11 4.02 10.94
CA ASP A 15 -4.53 4.79 9.78
C ASP A 15 -3.38 5.65 9.25
N GLU A 16 -3.66 6.64 8.40
CA GLU A 16 -2.67 7.52 7.77
C GLU A 16 -1.77 8.26 8.77
N ARG A 17 -2.20 8.41 10.03
CA ARG A 17 -1.46 9.17 11.04
C ARG A 17 -0.07 8.61 11.31
N VAL A 18 0.14 7.31 11.09
CA VAL A 18 1.46 6.65 11.27
C VAL A 18 2.51 7.13 10.27
N PHE A 19 2.10 7.72 9.15
CA PHE A 19 2.99 8.23 8.11
C PHE A 19 3.22 9.75 8.20
N THR A 20 2.49 10.47 9.07
CA THR A 20 2.49 11.96 9.09
C THR A 20 3.83 12.60 9.43
N LYS A 21 4.70 11.89 10.14
CA LYS A 21 6.06 12.36 10.50
C LYS A 21 7.15 11.83 9.56
N ILE A 22 6.78 11.03 8.56
CA ILE A 22 7.73 10.47 7.59
C ILE A 22 7.80 11.45 6.41
N ASN A 23 8.99 11.98 6.17
CA ASN A 23 9.31 12.78 5.00
C ASN A 23 10.49 12.15 4.27
N ILE A 24 10.33 11.90 2.97
CA ILE A 24 11.37 11.30 2.13
C ILE A 24 11.59 12.24 0.95
N GLU A 25 12.78 12.82 0.85
CA GLU A 25 13.11 13.78 -0.19
C GLU A 25 12.93 13.16 -1.58
N GLY A 26 12.23 13.88 -2.47
CA GLY A 26 11.93 13.42 -3.83
C GLY A 26 10.73 12.49 -3.96
N TYR A 27 10.07 12.14 -2.85
CA TYR A 27 8.89 11.27 -2.85
C TYR A 27 7.67 11.91 -2.21
N GLN A 28 6.49 11.51 -2.70
CA GLN A 28 5.20 11.81 -2.06
C GLN A 28 4.62 10.51 -1.49
N LEU A 29 4.12 10.56 -0.26
CA LEU A 29 3.46 9.41 0.38
C LEU A 29 1.97 9.44 0.07
N LYS A 30 1.44 8.38 -0.54
CA LYS A 30 0.00 8.18 -0.76
C LYS A 30 -0.47 7.01 0.09
N VAL A 31 -1.18 7.29 1.18
CA VAL A 31 -1.73 6.24 2.06
C VAL A 31 -2.95 5.61 1.41
N ILE A 32 -2.98 4.28 1.34
CA ILE A 32 -4.13 3.52 0.89
C ILE A 32 -5.01 3.19 2.10
N PRO A 33 -6.26 3.68 2.16
CA PRO A 33 -7.16 3.37 3.25
C PRO A 33 -7.57 1.89 3.22
N TRP A 34 -7.74 1.30 4.40
CA TRP A 34 -8.22 -0.07 4.52
C TRP A 34 -9.64 -0.21 3.95
N LEU A 35 -9.85 -1.26 3.15
CA LEU A 35 -11.18 -1.67 2.74
C LEU A 35 -11.79 -2.59 3.81
N THR A 36 -13.11 -2.54 3.97
CA THR A 36 -13.81 -3.58 4.73
C THR A 36 -13.63 -4.92 4.00
N PRO A 37 -13.13 -5.97 4.68
CA PRO A 37 -12.97 -7.29 4.08
C PRO A 37 -14.34 -7.92 3.81
N LEU A 38 -14.43 -8.69 2.74
CA LEU A 38 -15.63 -9.47 2.42
C LEU A 38 -15.63 -10.80 3.20
N ARG A 39 -16.82 -11.37 3.38
CA ARG A 39 -16.96 -12.67 4.05
C ARG A 39 -16.22 -13.75 3.26
N ASN A 40 -15.41 -14.55 3.97
CA ASN A 40 -14.60 -15.64 3.40
C ASN A 40 -13.57 -15.19 2.34
N GLU A 41 -13.19 -13.91 2.36
CA GLU A 41 -12.17 -13.38 1.46
C GLU A 41 -10.77 -13.84 1.88
N THR A 42 -10.03 -14.40 0.94
CA THR A 42 -8.62 -14.76 1.16
C THR A 42 -7.73 -13.52 1.11
N LEU A 43 -6.56 -13.57 1.74
CA LEU A 43 -5.61 -12.45 1.73
C LEU A 43 -5.20 -12.01 0.30
N PRO A 44 -4.93 -12.91 -0.66
CA PRO A 44 -4.64 -12.50 -2.04
C PRO A 44 -5.81 -11.78 -2.72
N GLN A 45 -7.06 -12.24 -2.50
CA GLN A 45 -8.25 -11.58 -3.03
C GLN A 45 -8.45 -10.19 -2.44
N TYR A 46 -8.25 -10.06 -1.11
CA TYR A 46 -8.28 -8.77 -0.44
C TYR A 46 -7.19 -7.82 -0.99
N ALA A 47 -5.98 -8.33 -1.17
CA ALA A 47 -4.87 -7.58 -1.78
C ALA A 47 -5.18 -7.12 -3.21
N THR A 48 -5.87 -7.94 -4.02
CA THR A 48 -6.34 -7.52 -5.36
C THR A 48 -7.27 -6.31 -5.29
N ARG A 49 -8.20 -6.28 -4.32
CA ARG A 49 -9.10 -5.12 -4.14
C ARG A 49 -8.37 -3.91 -3.58
N MET A 50 -7.46 -4.10 -2.63
CA MET A 50 -6.63 -3.01 -2.11
C MET A 50 -5.82 -2.37 -3.25
N ARG A 51 -5.27 -3.18 -4.17
CA ARG A 51 -4.52 -2.74 -5.36
C ARG A 51 -5.33 -1.82 -6.28
N SER A 52 -6.66 -1.91 -6.31
CA SER A 52 -7.48 -1.04 -7.18
C SER A 52 -7.32 0.46 -6.89
N ASN A 53 -6.74 0.83 -5.75
CA ASN A 53 -6.41 2.22 -5.40
C ASN A 53 -4.98 2.64 -5.82
N ILE A 54 -4.26 1.77 -6.52
CA ILE A 54 -2.89 1.98 -7.01
C ILE A 54 -2.96 2.09 -8.55
N GLU A 55 -2.70 3.28 -9.06
CA GLU A 55 -2.87 3.63 -10.48
C GLU A 55 -1.56 3.59 -11.28
N GLU A 56 -0.42 3.65 -10.59
CA GLU A 56 0.89 3.69 -11.23
C GLU A 56 1.36 2.30 -11.69
N GLU A 57 1.99 2.26 -12.85
CA GLU A 57 2.76 1.09 -13.28
C GLU A 57 4.05 0.97 -12.46
N ASN A 58 4.40 -0.24 -12.04
CA ASN A 58 5.57 -0.52 -11.20
C ASN A 58 5.63 0.35 -9.93
N PRO A 59 4.58 0.35 -9.09
CA PRO A 59 4.50 1.23 -7.93
C PRO A 59 5.61 0.93 -6.92
N VAL A 60 6.04 1.96 -6.18
CA VAL A 60 6.85 1.79 -4.98
C VAL A 60 5.90 1.62 -3.80
N MET A 61 6.15 0.62 -2.96
CA MET A 61 5.27 0.28 -1.85
C MET A 61 5.99 0.34 -0.50
N MET A 62 5.29 0.84 0.51
CA MET A 62 5.72 0.82 1.90
C MET A 62 4.60 0.23 2.76
N GLY A 63 4.88 -0.88 3.44
CA GLY A 63 3.89 -1.52 4.32
C GLY A 63 4.42 -1.64 5.74
N LEU A 64 3.58 -1.29 6.72
CA LEU A 64 3.89 -1.45 8.15
C LEU A 64 3.18 -2.69 8.70
N SER A 65 3.92 -3.63 9.31
CA SER A 65 3.34 -4.83 9.94
C SER A 65 2.40 -5.59 8.99
N PHE A 66 1.11 -5.74 9.31
CA PHE A 66 0.11 -6.36 8.42
C PHE A 66 0.00 -5.66 7.06
N GLY A 67 0.19 -4.34 7.00
CA GLY A 67 0.29 -3.61 5.73
C GLY A 67 1.45 -4.11 4.87
N GLY A 68 2.57 -4.53 5.48
CA GLY A 68 3.67 -5.19 4.78
C GLY A 68 3.29 -6.51 4.14
N MET A 69 2.49 -7.32 4.82
CA MET A 69 1.97 -8.58 4.27
C MET A 69 1.07 -8.32 3.06
N VAL A 70 0.17 -7.34 3.16
CA VAL A 70 -0.72 -6.95 2.04
C VAL A 70 0.10 -6.39 0.86
N SER A 71 1.13 -5.57 1.13
CA SER A 71 2.05 -5.08 0.09
C SER A 71 2.76 -6.22 -0.64
N ILE A 72 3.18 -7.27 0.07
CA ILE A 72 3.80 -8.46 -0.54
C ILE A 72 2.79 -9.22 -1.40
N GLU A 73 1.55 -9.40 -0.94
CA GLU A 73 0.50 -10.05 -1.75
C GLU A 73 0.17 -9.24 -3.01
N ILE A 74 0.23 -7.91 -2.95
CA ILE A 74 0.10 -7.04 -4.14
C ILE A 74 1.30 -7.23 -5.08
N ALA A 75 2.53 -7.26 -4.55
CA ALA A 75 3.75 -7.43 -5.33
C ALA A 75 3.86 -8.80 -6.03
N LYS A 76 3.10 -9.81 -5.59
CA LYS A 76 2.97 -11.09 -6.31
C LYS A 76 2.06 -10.99 -7.55
N GLN A 77 1.18 -9.99 -7.59
CA GLN A 77 0.14 -9.84 -8.63
C GLN A 77 0.55 -8.85 -9.74
N ILE A 78 1.49 -7.94 -9.44
CA ILE A 78 1.99 -6.94 -10.41
C ILE A 78 3.49 -6.73 -10.27
N PRO A 79 4.16 -6.29 -11.35
CA PRO A 79 5.48 -5.69 -11.24
C PRO A 79 5.47 -4.52 -10.25
N VAL A 80 6.48 -4.45 -9.38
CA VAL A 80 6.68 -3.36 -8.42
C VAL A 80 8.14 -2.90 -8.47
N LYS A 81 8.38 -1.63 -8.19
CA LYS A 81 9.74 -1.10 -8.08
C LYS A 81 10.28 -1.40 -6.68
N LYS A 82 11.45 -2.05 -6.63
CA LYS A 82 12.15 -2.44 -5.41
C LYS A 82 13.21 -1.41 -5.03
#